data_AF-A0A7C2IB36-F1
#
_entry.id   AF-A0A7C2IB36-F1
#
_cell.length_a   1.000
_cell.length_b   1.000
_cell.length_c   1.000
_cell.angle_alpha   90.00
_cell.angle_beta   90.00
_cell.angle_gamma   90.00
#
_symmetry.space_group_name_H-M   'P 1'
#
loop_
_entity.id
_entity.type
_entity.pdbx_description
1 polymer ?
#
loop_
_entity_poly.entity_id
_entity_poly.type
_entity_poly.pdbx_seq_one_letter_code
_entity_poly.pdbx_strand_id
1 'polypeptide(L)'
;PDDKEFEYWPPHAVSGTWGSEVVEELSPLPGDYIIPKRRYSAFFGTDLDNLLRELEVRKVYLTGVLTNICVYATALDASMRNYSVSVFEDAVASLSEETDLFIFKQLDEVLKAELL
;
A
#
# COMPACT_ATOMS: atom_id res chain seq x y z
N PRO A 1 -12.66 -4.07 -16.04
CA PRO A 1 -13.39 -5.31 -16.39
C PRO A 1 -12.45 -6.46 -16.76
N ASP A 2 -11.39 -6.19 -17.54
CA ASP A 2 -10.52 -7.23 -18.09
C ASP A 2 -9.15 -7.30 -17.39
N ASP A 3 -9.10 -7.09 -16.06
CA ASP A 3 -7.84 -7.29 -15.34
C ASP A 3 -7.55 -8.78 -15.15
N LYS A 4 -6.33 -9.21 -15.49
CA LYS A 4 -5.89 -10.59 -15.31
C LYS A 4 -5.92 -11.04 -13.85
N GLU A 5 -5.84 -10.09 -12.92
CA GLU A 5 -6.01 -10.38 -11.50
C GLU A 5 -7.37 -11.04 -11.20
N PHE A 6 -8.40 -10.77 -12.02
CA PHE A 6 -9.72 -11.34 -11.86
C PHE A 6 -9.81 -12.84 -12.21
N GLU A 7 -8.74 -13.43 -12.75
CA GLU A 7 -8.62 -14.88 -12.92
C GLU A 7 -8.38 -15.60 -11.58
N TYR A 8 -7.85 -14.88 -10.58
CA TYR A 8 -7.52 -15.41 -9.25
C TYR A 8 -8.45 -14.90 -8.15
N TRP A 9 -8.87 -13.64 -8.27
CA TRP A 9 -9.76 -12.96 -7.32
C TRP A 9 -11.07 -12.56 -7.99
N PRO A 10 -12.21 -12.53 -7.30
CA PRO A 10 -13.43 -11.96 -7.86
C PRO A 10 -13.21 -10.49 -8.28
N PRO A 11 -13.99 -9.95 -9.24
CA PRO A 11 -13.93 -8.54 -9.59
C PRO A 11 -14.08 -7.63 -8.36
N HIS A 12 -13.11 -6.73 -8.17
CA HIS A 12 -13.03 -5.83 -7.02
C HIS A 12 -12.40 -4.50 -7.44
N ALA A 13 -12.64 -3.44 -6.66
CA ALA A 13 -12.11 -2.09 -6.90
C ALA A 13 -12.24 -1.61 -8.35
N VAL A 14 -13.34 -1.97 -9.03
CA VAL A 14 -13.55 -1.64 -10.44
C VAL A 14 -13.82 -0.15 -10.59
N SER A 15 -12.99 0.55 -11.36
CA SER A 15 -13.10 2.00 -11.58
C SER A 15 -14.51 2.43 -11.97
N GLY A 16 -15.00 3.49 -11.30
CA GLY A 16 -16.34 4.05 -11.52
C GLY A 16 -17.46 3.28 -10.81
N THR A 17 -17.12 2.25 -10.04
CA THR A 17 -18.08 1.57 -9.14
C THR A 17 -17.85 2.01 -7.70
N TRP A 18 -18.88 1.87 -6.87
CA TRP A 18 -18.79 2.13 -5.44
C TRP A 18 -17.61 1.42 -4.77
N GLY A 19 -17.30 0.18 -5.17
CA GLY A 19 -16.19 -0.58 -4.59
C GLY A 19 -14.79 -0.03 -4.90
N SER A 20 -14.66 0.97 -5.77
CA SER A 20 -13.41 1.68 -6.06
C SER A 20 -13.28 3.03 -5.34
N GLU A 21 -14.32 3.46 -4.63
CA GLU A 21 -14.34 4.73 -3.91
C GLU A 21 -13.65 4.60 -2.56
N VAL A 22 -13.03 5.70 -2.11
CA VAL A 22 -12.51 5.80 -0.74
C VAL A 22 -13.70 5.98 0.20
N VAL A 23 -13.71 5.28 1.33
CA VAL A 23 -14.77 5.41 2.34
C VAL A 23 -14.83 6.85 2.88
N GLU A 24 -16.03 7.30 3.25
CA GLU A 24 -16.27 8.70 3.61
C GLU A 24 -15.37 9.15 4.77
N GLU A 25 -15.14 8.28 5.75
CA GLU A 25 -14.30 8.53 6.93
C GLU A 25 -12.82 8.77 6.60
N LEU A 26 -12.38 8.35 5.41
CA LEU A 26 -11.02 8.52 4.89
C LEU A 26 -10.99 9.40 3.64
N SER A 27 -12.01 10.23 3.44
CA SER A 27 -12.09 11.13 2.29
C SER A 27 -10.80 11.96 2.14
N PRO A 28 -10.19 12.00 0.95
CA PRO A 28 -8.99 12.79 0.71
C PRO A 28 -9.21 14.27 1.05
N LEU A 29 -8.20 14.87 1.68
CA LEU A 29 -8.18 16.28 2.02
C LEU A 29 -7.68 17.14 0.85
N PRO A 30 -7.99 18.46 0.85
CA PRO A 30 -7.39 19.36 -0.12
C PRO A 30 -5.86 19.31 -0.09
N GLY A 31 -5.26 18.97 -1.23
CA GLY A 31 -3.80 18.82 -1.37
C GLY A 31 -3.32 17.37 -1.36
N ASP A 32 -4.18 16.40 -1.04
CA ASP A 32 -3.84 14.99 -1.14
C ASP A 32 -3.71 14.56 -2.60
N TYR A 33 -2.76 13.65 -2.85
CA TYR A 33 -2.56 13.05 -4.17
C TYR A 33 -3.28 11.71 -4.25
N ILE A 34 -4.14 11.56 -5.27
CA ILE A 34 -4.83 10.30 -5.56
C ILE A 34 -4.11 9.61 -6.72
N ILE A 35 -3.52 8.45 -6.45
CA ILE A 35 -2.77 7.67 -7.45
C ILE A 35 -3.48 6.34 -7.68
N PRO A 36 -4.18 6.17 -8.81
CA PRO A 36 -4.73 4.88 -9.19
C PRO A 36 -3.61 3.85 -9.42
N LYS A 37 -3.78 2.64 -8.89
CA LYS A 37 -2.85 1.52 -9.10
C LYS A 37 -3.57 0.28 -9.59
N ARG A 38 -2.87 -0.56 -10.36
CA ARG A 38 -3.40 -1.82 -10.90
C ARG A 38 -2.77 -3.07 -10.31
N ARG A 39 -1.75 -2.92 -9.46
CA ARG A 39 -1.02 -4.03 -8.84
C ARG A 39 -0.86 -3.77 -7.35
N TYR A 40 -0.34 -4.76 -6.63
CA TYR A 40 -0.23 -4.71 -5.18
C TYR A 40 0.62 -3.53 -4.71
N SER A 41 1.86 -3.42 -5.20
CA SER A 41 2.74 -2.29 -4.91
C SER A 41 2.17 -0.99 -5.45
N ALA A 42 2.11 0.04 -4.61
CA ALA A 42 1.72 1.38 -5.01
C ALA A 42 2.72 2.05 -5.99
N PHE A 43 3.94 1.51 -6.13
CA PHE A 43 4.96 2.00 -7.07
C PHE A 43 4.89 1.32 -8.45
N PHE A 44 4.31 0.12 -8.54
CA PHE A 44 4.41 -0.67 -9.77
C PHE A 44 3.50 -0.09 -10.86
N GLY A 45 4.11 0.53 -11.86
CA GLY A 45 3.40 1.11 -13.01
C GLY A 45 2.58 2.36 -12.64
N THR A 46 3.01 3.12 -11.64
CA THR A 46 2.41 4.39 -11.21
C THR A 46 3.45 5.51 -11.21
N ASP A 47 2.99 6.75 -11.04
CA ASP A 47 3.87 7.92 -10.88
C ASP A 47 4.27 8.22 -9.43
N LEU A 48 4.03 7.29 -8.50
CA LEU A 48 4.30 7.52 -7.07
C LEU A 48 5.78 7.86 -6.79
N ASP A 49 6.74 7.16 -7.38
CA ASP A 49 8.17 7.44 -7.18
C ASP A 49 8.54 8.84 -7.72
N ASN A 50 8.02 9.20 -8.90
CA ASN A 50 8.27 10.50 -9.50
C ASN A 50 7.75 11.62 -8.59
N LEU A 51 6.50 11.49 -8.15
CA LEU A 51 5.87 12.45 -7.24
C LEU A 51 6.66 12.58 -5.93
N LEU A 52 6.99 11.46 -5.27
CA LEU A 52 7.71 11.48 -4.00
C LEU A 52 9.11 12.12 -4.14
N ARG A 53 9.78 11.94 -5.28
CA ARG A 53 11.08 12.57 -5.56
C ARG A 53 10.95 14.07 -5.80
N GLU A 54 9.93 14.50 -6.54
CA GLU A 54 9.65 15.93 -6.75
C GLU A 54 9.33 16.64 -5.42
N LEU A 55 8.70 15.93 -4.48
CA LEU A 55 8.43 16.39 -3.12
C LEU A 55 9.61 16.19 -2.15
N GLU A 56 10.76 15.73 -2.64
CA GLU A 56 11.98 15.45 -1.86
C GLU A 56 11.79 14.51 -0.66
N VAL A 57 10.80 13.60 -0.75
CA VAL A 57 10.48 12.65 0.30
C VAL A 57 11.60 11.62 0.47
N ARG A 58 11.95 11.31 1.73
CA ARG A 58 12.94 10.29 2.10
C ARG A 58 12.36 9.15 2.93
N LYS A 59 11.20 9.37 3.55
CA LYS A 59 10.54 8.41 4.42
C LYS A 59 9.07 8.34 4.06
N VAL A 60 8.54 7.12 3.98
CA VAL A 60 7.12 6.84 3.74
C VAL A 60 6.52 6.16 4.97
N TYR A 61 5.28 6.52 5.26
CA TYR A 61 4.47 5.90 6.30
C TYR A 61 3.33 5.15 5.60
N LEU A 62 3.17 3.87 5.93
CA LEU A 62 2.21 3.01 5.27
C LEU A 62 1.06 2.62 6.21
N THR A 63 -0.15 2.67 5.66
CA THR A 63 -1.42 2.23 6.27
C THR A 63 -2.28 1.52 5.23
N GLY A 64 -3.40 0.94 5.65
CA GLY A 64 -4.39 0.31 4.77
C GLY A 64 -4.29 -1.21 4.69
N VAL A 65 -4.84 -1.79 3.62
CA VAL A 65 -5.00 -3.25 3.51
C VAL A 65 -4.56 -3.81 2.15
N LEU A 66 -4.13 -5.06 2.06
CA LEU A 66 -3.84 -5.98 3.18
C LEU A 66 -2.37 -5.85 3.61
N THR A 67 -2.09 -6.04 4.90
CA THR A 67 -0.71 -5.98 5.44
C THR A 67 0.22 -6.89 4.65
N ASN A 68 -0.20 -8.14 4.44
CA ASN A 68 0.59 -9.19 3.79
C ASN A 68 0.64 -9.13 2.26
N ILE A 69 -0.09 -8.19 1.64
CA ILE A 69 -0.18 -8.09 0.18
C ILE A 69 0.23 -6.69 -0.28
N CYS A 70 -0.69 -5.73 -0.28
CA CYS A 70 -0.47 -4.41 -0.84
C CYS A 70 0.50 -3.59 -0.01
N VAL A 71 0.37 -3.63 1.32
CA VAL A 71 1.25 -2.89 2.23
C VAL A 71 2.66 -3.47 2.16
N TYR A 72 2.82 -4.79 2.32
CA TYR A 72 4.13 -5.45 2.23
C TYR A 72 4.80 -5.26 0.87
N ALA A 73 4.08 -5.42 -0.25
CA ALA A 73 4.64 -5.19 -1.58
C ALA A 73 5.10 -3.73 -1.77
N THR A 74 4.33 -2.77 -1.23
CA THR A 74 4.70 -1.35 -1.28
C THR A 74 5.89 -1.06 -0.39
N ALA A 75 5.97 -1.65 0.81
CA ALA A 75 7.11 -1.52 1.72
C ALA A 75 8.39 -2.07 1.07
N LEU A 76 8.32 -3.25 0.45
CA LEU A 76 9.44 -3.85 -0.25
C LEU A 76 9.94 -2.95 -1.39
N ASP A 77 9.03 -2.46 -2.24
CA ASP A 77 9.39 -1.56 -3.34
C ASP A 77 9.94 -0.22 -2.84
N ALA A 78 9.39 0.33 -1.75
CA ALA A 78 9.90 1.54 -1.11
C ALA A 78 11.34 1.35 -0.61
N SER A 79 11.59 0.26 0.12
CA SER A 79 12.94 -0.08 0.62
C SER A 79 13.93 -0.27 -0.53
N MET A 80 13.53 -0.96 -1.61
CA MET A 80 14.38 -1.13 -2.80
C MET A 80 14.68 0.17 -3.54
N ARG A 81 13.87 1.22 -3.33
CA ARG A 81 14.08 2.57 -3.89
C ARG A 81 14.81 3.51 -2.93
N ASN A 82 15.26 3.01 -1.78
CA ASN A 82 15.95 3.75 -0.71
C ASN A 82 15.06 4.75 0.05
N TYR A 83 13.75 4.49 0.14
CA TYR A 83 12.93 5.17 1.14
C TYR A 83 13.08 4.47 2.50
N SER A 84 13.16 5.24 3.58
CA SER A 84 12.89 4.69 4.91
C SER A 84 11.39 4.38 5.01
N VAL A 85 11.05 3.26 5.64
CA VAL A 85 9.66 2.80 5.72
C VAL A 85 9.24 2.74 7.19
N SER A 86 8.07 3.28 7.49
CA SER A 86 7.34 2.99 8.72
C SER A 86 5.97 2.42 8.40
N VAL A 87 5.48 1.52 9.25
CA VAL A 87 4.14 0.93 9.13
C VAL A 87 3.43 1.12 10.47
N PHE A 88 2.22 1.67 10.44
CA PHE A 88 1.38 1.80 11.64
C PHE A 88 0.62 0.49 11.86
N GLU A 89 0.99 -0.27 12.89
CA GLU A 89 0.46 -1.61 13.17
C GLU A 89 -1.06 -1.56 13.47
N ASP A 90 -1.53 -0.49 14.09
CA ASP A 90 -2.94 -0.25 14.41
C ASP A 90 -3.77 0.26 13.21
N ALA A 91 -3.13 0.55 12.08
CA ALA A 91 -3.75 1.08 10.87
C ALA A 91 -3.52 0.19 9.64
N VAL A 92 -3.14 -1.07 9.84
CA VAL A 92 -3.06 -2.11 8.80
C VAL A 92 -3.75 -3.39 9.26
N ALA A 93 -4.20 -4.21 8.30
CA ALA A 93 -4.79 -5.50 8.62
C ALA A 93 -4.62 -6.52 7.49
N SER A 94 -4.39 -7.78 7.86
CA SER A 94 -4.55 -8.95 6.99
C SER A 94 -5.88 -9.66 7.26
N LEU A 95 -6.11 -10.80 6.61
CA LEU A 95 -7.30 -11.62 6.87
C LEU A 95 -7.22 -12.41 8.19
N SER A 96 -6.04 -12.49 8.82
CA SER A 96 -5.87 -13.10 10.14
C SER A 96 -4.71 -12.45 10.90
N GLU A 97 -4.85 -12.40 12.23
CA GLU A 97 -3.81 -11.90 13.14
C GLU A 97 -2.50 -12.70 13.01
N GLU A 98 -2.57 -14.02 12.81
CA GLU A 98 -1.39 -14.85 12.57
C GLU A 98 -0.60 -14.37 11.34
N THR A 99 -1.31 -13.98 10.27
CA THR A 99 -0.68 -13.46 9.06
C THR A 99 -0.03 -12.12 9.33
N ASP A 100 -0.69 -11.22 10.06
CA ASP A 100 -0.11 -9.93 10.44
C ASP A 100 1.16 -10.10 11.28
N LEU A 101 1.14 -10.95 12.31
CA LEU A 101 2.30 -11.24 13.15
C LEU A 101 3.48 -11.81 12.35
N PHE A 102 3.21 -12.65 11.35
CA PHE A 102 4.26 -13.14 10.45
C PHE A 102 4.86 -12.01 9.62
N ILE A 103 4.03 -11.13 9.07
CA ILE A 103 4.47 -10.06 8.17
C ILE A 103 5.16 -8.91 8.92
N PHE A 104 4.73 -8.58 10.14
CA PHE A 104 5.43 -7.62 10.99
C PHE A 104 6.88 -8.04 11.24
N LYS A 105 7.14 -9.32 11.48
CA LYS A 105 8.52 -9.84 11.55
C LYS A 105 9.28 -9.63 10.25
N GLN A 106 8.65 -9.84 9.09
CA GLN A 106 9.32 -9.60 7.81
C GLN A 106 9.61 -8.11 7.58
N LEU A 107 8.67 -7.23 7.94
CA LEU A 107 8.84 -5.77 7.83
C LEU A 107 10.02 -5.29 8.69
N ASP A 108 10.11 -5.72 9.95
CA ASP A 108 11.19 -5.33 10.86
C ASP A 108 12.52 -6.06 10.56
N GLU A 109 12.50 -7.39 10.50
CA GLU A 109 13.73 -8.18 10.44
C GLU A 109 14.41 -8.11 9.07
N VAL A 110 13.62 -8.07 7.99
CA VAL A 110 14.13 -8.10 6.61
C VAL A 110 14.19 -6.70 6.02
N LEU A 111 13.08 -5.96 6.07
CA LEU A 111 13.00 -4.64 5.42
C LEU A 111 13.51 -3.50 6.30
N LYS A 112 13.78 -3.77 7.59
CA LYS A 112 14.18 -2.78 8.59
C LYS A 112 13.21 -1.60 8.64
N ALA A 113 11.93 -1.88 8.40
CA ALA A 113 10.86 -0.92 8.56
C ALA A 113 10.60 -0.68 10.05
N GLU A 114 10.31 0.56 10.42
CA GLU A 114 9.89 0.91 11.77
C GLU A 114 8.41 0.57 11.94
N LEU A 115 8.09 -0.26 12.92
CA LEU A 115 6.71 -0.55 13.32
C LEU A 115 6.28 0.45 14.39
N LEU A 116 5.13 1.09 14.17
CA LEU A 116 4.58 2.18 14.99
C LEU A 116 3.20 1.84 15.54
#